data_AF-A0A261W0M1-F1
#
_entry.id   AF-A0A261W0M1-F1
#
_cell.length_a   1.000
_cell.length_b   1.000
_cell.length_c   1.000
_cell.angle_alpha   90.00
_cell.angle_beta   90.00
_cell.angle_gamma   90.00
#
_symmetry.space_group_name_H-M   'P 1'
#
loop_
_entity.id
_entity.type
_entity.pdbx_description
1 polymer ?
#
loop_
_entity_poly.entity_id
_entity_poly.type
_entity_poly.pdbx_seq_one_letter_code
_entity_poly.pdbx_strand_id
1 'polypeptide(L)'
;MASNLMNPAGAPRPRSTPRRPRKWRYPAGQEADYAAALDQIARRTTEAVTAHVLPALGAAQRGDDLNSIPETEGWYETLRQAFLAALSAASVDDEAVGSLVALVARRVERFNAEQFHRTIRQAYGVDIFKAEPRLGQLATIWEAENIKLIKSIPAQYLEGLHGKVVAAVQKGTSLRELTALVRQTYKMPRNRAELIARDQVGKLNGQLTEYRQQNIGVEEYRWRGVLDEREREEHVAREGEVFRWDKPPEDGHPGQPIRCRCWAEAVLPLFEDLDALVVH
;
A
#
# COMPACT_ATOMS: atom_id res chain seq x y z
N MET A 1 10.28 62.49 -25.51
CA MET A 1 9.84 61.79 -24.29
C MET A 1 9.70 60.32 -24.62
N ALA A 2 10.77 59.55 -24.45
CA ALA A 2 10.73 58.09 -24.63
C ALA A 2 10.37 57.48 -23.29
N SER A 3 9.14 56.96 -23.18
CA SER A 3 8.72 56.16 -22.03
C SER A 3 9.54 54.88 -21.99
N ASN A 4 10.53 54.85 -21.11
CA ASN A 4 11.16 53.62 -20.65
C ASN A 4 10.12 52.85 -19.83
N LEU A 5 9.47 51.88 -20.47
CA LEU A 5 8.76 50.82 -19.76
C LEU A 5 9.80 50.00 -19.00
N MET A 6 9.90 50.24 -17.70
CA MET A 6 10.62 49.39 -16.75
C MET A 6 10.11 47.96 -16.90
N ASN A 7 10.96 47.10 -17.47
CA ASN A 7 10.82 45.65 -17.40
C ASN A 7 10.85 45.26 -15.91
N PRO A 8 9.85 44.56 -15.34
CA PRO A 8 9.85 44.24 -13.93
C PRO A 8 11.04 43.32 -13.64
N ALA A 9 11.90 43.76 -12.73
CA ALA A 9 13.05 43.01 -12.29
C ALA A 9 12.62 41.69 -11.63
N GLY A 10 13.20 40.58 -12.10
CA GLY A 10 13.74 39.59 -11.16
C GLY A 10 13.06 38.22 -11.02
N ALA A 11 12.27 37.73 -11.97
CA ALA A 11 11.93 36.31 -11.96
C ALA A 11 13.19 35.46 -12.27
N PRO A 12 13.50 34.42 -11.47
CA PRO A 12 14.66 33.57 -11.73
C PRO A 12 14.52 32.90 -13.09
N ARG A 13 15.55 33.02 -13.94
CA ARG A 13 15.58 32.34 -15.24
C ARG A 13 15.81 30.84 -15.04
N PRO A 14 15.10 29.97 -15.79
CA PRO A 14 15.34 28.54 -15.74
C PRO A 14 16.76 28.20 -16.19
N ARG A 15 17.31 27.11 -15.65
CA ARG A 15 18.59 26.55 -16.07
C ARG A 15 18.37 25.70 -17.31
N SER A 16 19.11 25.99 -18.39
CA SER A 16 19.08 25.17 -19.62
C SER A 16 19.49 23.72 -19.34
N THR A 17 20.58 23.52 -18.61
CA THR A 17 21.04 22.18 -18.20
C THR A 17 20.61 21.87 -16.76
N PRO A 18 19.92 20.74 -16.50
CA PRO A 18 19.48 20.39 -15.17
C PRO A 18 20.66 20.07 -14.24
N ARG A 19 20.57 20.49 -12.99
CA ARG A 19 21.44 19.96 -11.92
C ARG A 19 20.95 18.60 -11.46
N ARG A 20 21.83 17.85 -10.81
CA ARG A 20 21.47 16.57 -10.18
C ARG A 20 20.25 16.75 -9.25
N PRO A 21 19.20 15.91 -9.40
CA PRO A 21 18.05 15.86 -8.51
C PRO A 21 18.42 15.73 -7.04
N ARG A 22 17.55 16.22 -6.16
CA ARG A 22 17.62 15.91 -4.73
C ARG A 22 17.19 14.46 -4.53
N LYS A 23 17.70 13.80 -3.47
CA LYS A 23 17.26 12.45 -3.11
C LYS A 23 15.74 12.45 -2.84
N TRP A 24 15.01 11.63 -3.58
CA TRP A 24 13.59 11.40 -3.35
C TRP A 24 13.42 10.65 -2.02
N ARG A 25 12.48 11.09 -1.19
CA ARG A 25 12.20 10.44 0.10
C ARG A 25 11.03 9.48 -0.05
N TYR A 26 11.09 8.36 0.65
CA TYR A 26 9.98 7.44 0.75
C TYR A 26 8.90 7.99 1.72
N PRO A 27 7.59 7.81 1.46
CA PRO A 27 6.49 8.26 2.32
C PRO A 27 6.32 7.41 3.60
N ALA A 28 7.38 7.31 4.41
CA ALA A 28 7.40 6.47 5.61
C ALA A 28 6.37 6.88 6.66
N GLY A 29 6.05 8.18 6.77
CA GLY A 29 5.03 8.67 7.68
C GLY A 29 3.62 8.22 7.27
N GLN A 30 3.29 8.32 5.98
CA GLN A 30 2.00 7.88 5.43
C GLN A 30 1.83 6.36 5.54
N GLU A 31 2.91 5.60 5.32
CA GLU A 31 2.94 4.16 5.58
C GLU A 31 2.63 3.83 7.04
N ALA A 32 3.30 4.50 7.98
CA ALA A 32 3.13 4.24 9.40
C ALA A 32 1.70 4.57 9.88
N ASP A 33 1.15 5.70 9.45
CA ASP A 33 -0.23 6.10 9.74
C ASP A 33 -1.23 5.06 9.21
N TYR A 34 -1.04 4.61 7.97
CA TYR A 34 -1.92 3.63 7.36
C TYR A 34 -1.81 2.26 8.05
N ALA A 35 -0.60 1.81 8.37
CA ALA A 35 -0.38 0.58 9.12
C ALA A 35 -1.05 0.62 10.49
N ALA A 36 -0.97 1.75 11.20
CA ALA A 36 -1.65 1.93 12.48
C ALA A 36 -3.18 1.87 12.36
N ALA A 37 -3.75 2.47 11.31
CA ALA A 37 -5.19 2.38 11.04
C ALA A 37 -5.64 0.95 10.73
N LEU A 38 -4.87 0.22 9.90
CA LEU A 38 -5.17 -1.18 9.57
C LEU A 38 -4.95 -2.13 10.75
N ASP A 39 -4.02 -1.83 11.66
CA ASP A 39 -3.83 -2.59 12.90
C ASP A 39 -5.08 -2.59 13.78
N GLN A 40 -5.87 -1.51 13.77
CA GLN A 40 -7.16 -1.49 14.49
C GLN A 40 -8.16 -2.50 13.93
N ILE A 41 -8.17 -2.71 12.61
CA ILE A 41 -8.99 -3.74 11.95
C ILE A 41 -8.47 -5.14 12.33
N ALA A 42 -7.16 -5.33 12.32
CA ALA A 42 -6.52 -6.57 12.73
C ALA A 42 -6.85 -6.94 14.19
N ARG A 43 -6.79 -5.97 15.12
CA ARG A 43 -7.14 -6.16 16.54
C ARG A 43 -8.58 -6.57 16.73
N ARG A 44 -9.52 -5.83 16.13
CA ARG A 44 -10.95 -6.17 16.14
C ARG A 44 -11.20 -7.60 15.64
N THR A 45 -10.45 -8.02 14.63
CA THR A 45 -10.53 -9.40 14.12
C THR A 45 -10.12 -10.43 15.19
N THR A 46 -9.01 -10.20 15.90
CA THR A 46 -8.56 -11.11 16.97
C THR A 46 -9.46 -11.08 18.20
N GLU A 47 -10.04 -9.92 18.51
CA GLU A 47 -11.03 -9.75 19.58
C GLU A 47 -12.31 -10.52 19.26
N ALA A 48 -12.79 -10.44 18.01
CA ALA A 48 -13.96 -11.18 17.53
C ALA A 48 -13.75 -12.70 17.60
N VAL A 49 -12.56 -13.21 17.23
CA VAL A 49 -12.21 -14.62 17.43
C VAL A 49 -12.25 -15.01 18.91
N THR A 50 -11.71 -14.16 19.77
CA THR A 50 -11.70 -14.41 21.23
C THR A 50 -13.12 -14.43 21.80
N ALA A 51 -13.98 -13.53 21.34
CA ALA A 51 -15.35 -13.39 21.83
C ALA A 51 -16.29 -14.48 21.32
N HIS A 52 -16.15 -14.92 20.06
CA HIS A 52 -17.11 -15.82 19.42
C HIS A 52 -16.56 -17.23 19.20
N VAL A 53 -15.32 -17.37 18.70
CA VAL A 53 -14.77 -18.67 18.29
C VAL A 53 -14.27 -19.47 19.49
N LEU A 54 -13.50 -18.85 20.41
CA LEU A 54 -12.95 -19.58 21.55
C LEU A 54 -14.01 -20.26 22.43
N PRO A 55 -15.15 -19.61 22.78
CA PRO A 55 -16.20 -20.28 23.54
C PRO A 55 -16.82 -21.47 22.80
N ALA A 56 -16.92 -21.41 21.47
CA ALA A 56 -17.50 -22.46 20.65
C ALA A 56 -16.63 -23.73 20.57
N LEU A 57 -15.31 -23.64 20.81
CA LEU A 57 -14.41 -24.79 20.77
C LEU A 57 -14.79 -25.89 21.77
N GLY A 58 -15.31 -25.51 22.94
CA GLY A 58 -15.72 -26.46 23.99
C GLY A 58 -17.02 -27.20 23.65
N ALA A 59 -17.93 -26.58 22.90
CA ALA A 59 -19.07 -27.28 22.31
C ALA A 59 -18.59 -28.24 21.20
N ALA A 60 -17.55 -27.84 20.46
CA ALA A 60 -17.07 -28.62 19.34
C ALA A 60 -16.42 -29.97 19.73
N GLN A 61 -15.79 -30.03 20.90
CA GLN A 61 -15.09 -31.23 21.39
C GLN A 61 -16.02 -32.24 22.10
N ARG A 62 -17.25 -31.85 22.46
CA ARG A 62 -18.21 -32.68 23.21
C ARG A 62 -19.18 -33.47 22.32
N GLY A 63 -19.07 -33.35 21.00
CA GLY A 63 -19.89 -34.12 20.07
C GLY A 63 -19.40 -35.56 19.97
N ASP A 64 -20.14 -36.50 20.54
CA ASP A 64 -19.89 -37.95 20.51
C ASP A 64 -20.07 -38.60 19.12
N ASP A 65 -20.12 -37.81 18.04
CA ASP A 65 -20.32 -38.34 16.71
C ASP A 65 -19.51 -37.55 15.67
N LEU A 66 -18.19 -37.79 15.67
CA LEU A 66 -17.27 -37.28 14.65
C LEU A 66 -17.59 -37.77 13.23
N ASN A 67 -18.53 -38.73 13.09
CA ASN A 67 -19.00 -39.30 11.82
C ASN A 67 -20.31 -38.69 11.30
N SER A 68 -21.00 -37.91 12.12
CA SER A 68 -22.19 -37.18 11.71
C SER A 68 -21.77 -35.77 11.30
N ILE A 69 -21.85 -35.46 10.01
CA ILE A 69 -21.90 -34.08 9.51
C ILE A 69 -23.36 -33.79 9.17
N PRO A 70 -24.26 -33.50 10.12
CA PRO A 70 -25.53 -32.89 9.75
C PRO A 70 -25.21 -31.46 9.30
N GLU A 71 -25.55 -31.13 8.06
CA GLU A 71 -25.39 -29.78 7.50
C GLU A 71 -26.16 -28.71 8.31
N THR A 72 -27.01 -29.12 9.25
CA THR A 72 -27.94 -28.25 9.99
C THR A 72 -27.83 -28.35 11.51
N GLU A 73 -27.11 -29.33 12.08
CA GLU A 73 -27.04 -29.56 13.54
C GLU A 73 -25.65 -30.09 13.97
N GLY A 74 -25.21 -29.77 15.18
CA GLY A 74 -23.99 -30.36 15.78
C GLY A 74 -22.79 -29.42 15.91
N TRP A 75 -21.62 -30.02 16.15
CA TRP A 75 -20.39 -29.30 16.49
C TRP A 75 -19.91 -28.37 15.37
N TYR A 76 -20.04 -28.83 14.12
CA TYR A 76 -19.60 -28.09 12.94
C TYR A 76 -20.45 -26.85 12.73
N GLU A 77 -21.77 -26.97 12.82
CA GLU A 77 -22.69 -25.83 12.69
C GLU A 77 -22.49 -24.79 13.80
N THR A 78 -22.30 -25.25 15.04
CA THR A 78 -21.97 -24.36 16.18
C THR A 78 -20.69 -23.57 15.90
N LEU A 79 -19.66 -24.24 15.40
CA LEU A 79 -18.40 -23.61 15.04
C LEU A 79 -18.58 -22.64 13.87
N ARG A 80 -19.29 -23.04 12.81
CA ARG A 80 -19.57 -22.22 11.63
C ARG A 80 -20.28 -20.92 12.01
N GLN A 81 -21.31 -20.99 12.86
CA GLN A 81 -22.03 -19.83 13.38
C GLN A 81 -21.13 -18.91 14.20
N ALA A 82 -20.23 -19.47 15.02
CA ALA A 82 -19.26 -18.69 15.76
C ALA A 82 -18.28 -17.94 14.84
N PHE A 83 -17.84 -18.56 13.75
CA PHE A 83 -17.00 -17.89 12.73
C PHE A 83 -17.76 -16.82 11.94
N LEU A 84 -19.04 -17.04 11.63
CA LEU A 84 -19.89 -16.02 11.00
C LEU A 84 -20.11 -14.82 11.93
N ALA A 85 -20.38 -15.06 13.22
CA ALA A 85 -20.49 -14.01 14.23
C ALA A 85 -19.17 -13.24 14.37
N ALA A 86 -18.03 -13.94 14.39
CA ALA A 86 -16.71 -13.32 14.41
C ALA A 86 -16.46 -12.46 13.16
N LEU A 87 -16.85 -12.94 11.96
CA LEU A 87 -16.71 -12.19 10.72
C LEU A 87 -17.60 -10.95 10.71
N SER A 88 -18.83 -11.07 11.18
CA SER A 88 -19.76 -9.94 11.30
C SER A 88 -19.23 -8.89 12.28
N ALA A 89 -18.71 -9.31 13.43
CA ALA A 89 -18.14 -8.40 14.44
C ALA A 89 -16.82 -7.75 13.97
N ALA A 90 -16.04 -8.46 13.15
CA ALA A 90 -14.80 -7.95 12.56
C ALA A 90 -15.01 -7.21 11.24
N SER A 91 -16.23 -7.17 10.72
CA SER A 91 -16.55 -6.51 9.46
C SER A 91 -16.22 -5.02 9.53
N VAL A 92 -15.84 -4.48 8.39
CA VAL A 92 -15.44 -3.07 8.28
C VAL A 92 -16.50 -2.36 7.44
N ASP A 93 -17.00 -1.26 7.96
CA ASP A 93 -17.95 -0.39 7.26
C ASP A 93 -17.33 0.20 6.00
N ASP A 94 -18.04 0.06 4.88
CA ASP A 94 -17.63 0.50 3.56
C ASP A 94 -17.36 2.00 3.51
N GLU A 95 -18.17 2.80 4.18
CA GLU A 95 -18.00 4.27 4.21
C GLU A 95 -16.75 4.67 5.00
N ALA A 96 -16.53 4.02 6.16
CA ALA A 96 -15.35 4.23 6.97
C ALA A 96 -14.06 3.80 6.25
N VAL A 97 -14.06 2.65 5.57
CA VAL A 97 -12.92 2.18 4.76
C VAL A 97 -12.66 3.14 3.60
N GLY A 98 -13.70 3.52 2.86
CA GLY A 98 -13.58 4.46 1.75
C GLY A 98 -12.98 5.79 2.20
N SER A 99 -13.46 6.34 3.32
CA SER A 99 -12.95 7.58 3.90
C SER A 99 -11.48 7.48 4.32
N LEU A 100 -11.08 6.38 4.97
CA LEU A 100 -9.69 6.11 5.35
C LEU A 100 -8.79 6.03 4.12
N VAL A 101 -9.19 5.23 3.14
CA VAL A 101 -8.43 4.97 1.92
C VAL A 101 -8.24 6.26 1.11
N ALA A 102 -9.31 7.04 0.91
CA ALA A 102 -9.22 8.33 0.24
C ALA A 102 -8.34 9.33 1.02
N LEU A 103 -8.36 9.32 2.36
CA LEU A 103 -7.47 10.15 3.17
C LEU A 103 -6.00 9.79 2.95
N VAL A 104 -5.67 8.50 2.94
CA VAL A 104 -4.29 8.02 2.72
C VAL A 104 -3.84 8.36 1.30
N ALA A 105 -4.69 8.13 0.29
CA ALA A 105 -4.39 8.48 -1.10
C ALA A 105 -4.00 9.96 -1.23
N ARG A 106 -4.81 10.88 -0.69
CA ARG A 106 -4.52 12.32 -0.69
C ARG A 106 -3.22 12.68 0.03
N ARG A 107 -2.88 11.99 1.13
CA ARG A 107 -1.63 12.25 1.87
C ARG A 107 -0.40 11.78 1.10
N VAL A 108 -0.46 10.62 0.45
CA VAL A 108 0.63 10.10 -0.39
C VAL A 108 0.79 10.96 -1.64
N GLU A 109 -0.31 11.34 -2.27
CA GLU A 109 -0.34 12.24 -3.44
C GLU A 109 0.35 13.56 -3.13
N ARG A 110 -0.06 14.24 -2.06
CA ARG A 110 0.54 15.50 -1.61
C ARG A 110 2.02 15.37 -1.31
N PHE A 111 2.40 14.32 -0.56
CA PHE A 111 3.81 14.07 -0.25
C PHE A 111 4.64 13.89 -1.53
N ASN A 112 4.13 13.10 -2.48
CA ASN A 112 4.77 12.86 -3.76
C ASN A 112 4.89 14.15 -4.58
N ALA A 113 3.85 14.99 -4.60
CA ALA A 113 3.83 16.27 -5.31
C ALA A 113 4.91 17.21 -4.75
N GLU A 114 5.00 17.30 -3.42
CA GLU A 114 6.03 18.09 -2.74
C GLU A 114 7.45 17.57 -3.06
N GLN A 115 7.66 16.25 -3.14
CA GLN A 115 8.95 15.69 -3.56
C GLN A 115 9.26 16.01 -5.02
N PHE A 116 8.26 15.88 -5.91
CA PHE A 116 8.39 16.18 -7.33
C PHE A 116 8.80 17.63 -7.55
N HIS A 117 8.01 18.59 -7.04
CA HIS A 117 8.27 20.01 -7.20
C HIS A 117 9.62 20.41 -6.58
N ARG A 118 10.00 19.83 -5.43
CA ARG A 118 11.31 20.08 -4.84
C ARG A 118 12.45 19.62 -5.74
N THR A 119 12.32 18.44 -6.36
CA THR A 119 13.31 17.89 -7.28
C THR A 119 13.45 18.75 -8.52
N ILE A 120 12.33 19.12 -9.13
CA ILE A 120 12.28 19.95 -10.33
C ILE A 120 12.82 21.36 -10.08
N ARG A 121 12.37 22.03 -9.01
CA ARG A 121 12.85 23.37 -8.65
C ARG A 121 14.35 23.38 -8.40
N GLN A 122 14.91 22.32 -7.82
CA GLN A 122 16.36 22.21 -7.65
C GLN A 122 17.09 22.05 -9.00
N ALA A 123 16.56 21.21 -9.88
CA ALA A 123 17.20 20.89 -11.14
C ALA A 123 17.22 22.10 -12.10
N TYR A 124 16.06 22.76 -12.26
CA TYR A 124 15.86 23.82 -13.25
C TYR A 124 15.80 25.23 -12.65
N GLY A 125 15.66 25.38 -11.33
CA GLY A 125 15.57 26.70 -10.67
C GLY A 125 14.18 27.33 -10.69
N VAL A 126 13.21 26.71 -11.35
CA VAL A 126 11.81 27.16 -11.47
C VAL A 126 10.86 26.02 -11.16
N ASP A 127 9.62 26.36 -10.84
CA ASP A 127 8.55 25.36 -10.73
C ASP A 127 8.00 25.02 -12.10
N ILE A 128 7.75 23.73 -12.31
CA ILE A 128 7.06 23.23 -13.51
C ILE A 128 5.69 22.76 -13.07
N PHE A 129 4.66 23.28 -13.72
CA PHE A 129 3.28 22.89 -13.50
C PHE A 129 2.70 22.34 -14.80
N LYS A 130 2.19 21.12 -14.73
CA LYS A 130 1.44 20.51 -15.82
C LYS A 130 0.13 19.97 -15.28
N ALA A 131 -0.93 20.09 -16.08
CA ALA A 131 -2.21 19.51 -15.73
C ALA A 131 -2.04 18.00 -15.52
N GLU A 132 -2.72 17.48 -14.49
CA GLU A 132 -2.67 16.07 -14.12
C GLU A 132 -4.04 15.40 -14.35
N PRO A 133 -4.57 15.35 -15.59
CA PRO A 133 -5.95 14.91 -15.85
C PRO A 133 -6.22 13.45 -15.46
N ARG A 134 -5.18 12.60 -15.41
CA ARG A 134 -5.30 11.18 -15.04
C ARG A 134 -5.13 10.91 -13.55
N LEU A 135 -4.82 11.94 -12.74
CA LEU A 135 -4.57 11.76 -11.30
C LEU A 135 -5.78 11.19 -10.56
N GLY A 136 -6.97 11.71 -10.84
CA GLY A 136 -8.22 11.23 -10.21
C GLY A 136 -8.52 9.76 -10.55
N GLN A 137 -8.24 9.35 -11.79
CA GLN A 137 -8.40 7.96 -12.22
C GLN A 137 -7.42 7.03 -11.49
N LEU A 138 -6.15 7.42 -11.37
CA LEU A 138 -5.12 6.66 -10.65
C LEU A 138 -5.51 6.48 -9.18
N ALA A 139 -5.94 7.56 -8.52
CA ALA A 139 -6.44 7.50 -7.15
C ALA A 139 -7.64 6.54 -7.04
N THR A 140 -8.65 6.67 -7.90
CA THR A 140 -9.85 5.82 -7.86
C THR A 140 -9.53 4.32 -7.99
N ILE A 141 -8.62 3.96 -8.91
CA ILE A 141 -8.19 2.57 -9.11
C ILE A 141 -7.49 2.04 -7.85
N TRP A 142 -6.55 2.82 -7.31
CA TRP A 142 -5.84 2.47 -6.09
C TRP A 142 -6.78 2.32 -4.89
N GLU A 143 -7.75 3.23 -4.75
CA GLU A 143 -8.74 3.20 -3.68
C GLU A 143 -9.60 1.93 -3.75
N ALA A 144 -10.10 1.57 -4.93
CA ALA A 144 -10.90 0.36 -5.13
C ALA A 144 -10.12 -0.93 -4.77
N GLU A 145 -8.84 -1.02 -5.17
CA GLU A 145 -7.97 -2.14 -4.79
C GLU A 145 -7.77 -2.20 -3.27
N ASN A 146 -7.55 -1.06 -2.63
CA ASN A 146 -7.29 -0.98 -1.19
C ASN A 146 -8.53 -1.34 -0.36
N ILE A 147 -9.72 -0.90 -0.76
CA ILE A 147 -10.97 -1.30 -0.09
C ILE A 147 -11.09 -2.83 -0.09
N LYS A 148 -10.84 -3.48 -1.23
CA LYS A 148 -10.87 -4.95 -1.33
C LYS A 148 -9.82 -5.61 -0.44
N LEU A 149 -8.58 -5.11 -0.45
CA LEU A 149 -7.49 -5.63 0.38
C LEU A 149 -7.80 -5.50 1.88
N ILE A 150 -8.34 -4.37 2.32
CA ILE A 150 -8.70 -4.16 3.72
C ILE A 150 -9.79 -5.13 4.16
N LYS A 151 -10.88 -5.25 3.38
CA LYS A 151 -11.98 -6.19 3.67
C LYS A 151 -11.51 -7.65 3.74
N SER A 152 -10.45 -7.98 2.99
CA SER A 152 -9.89 -9.32 3.00
C SER A 152 -9.11 -9.66 4.28
N ILE A 153 -8.75 -8.67 5.13
CA ILE A 153 -8.02 -8.92 6.39
C ILE A 153 -8.79 -9.88 7.30
N PRO A 154 -10.01 -9.55 7.75
CA PRO A 154 -10.80 -10.47 8.58
C PRO A 154 -11.23 -11.71 7.80
N ALA A 155 -11.68 -11.55 6.55
CA ALA A 155 -12.25 -12.64 5.76
C ALA A 155 -11.25 -13.80 5.56
N GLN A 156 -10.06 -13.52 5.04
CA GLN A 156 -9.06 -14.56 4.76
C GLN A 156 -8.50 -15.18 6.04
N TYR A 157 -8.36 -14.39 7.10
CA TYR A 157 -7.89 -14.91 8.38
C TYR A 157 -8.89 -15.90 8.99
N LEU A 158 -10.17 -15.51 9.05
CA LEU A 158 -11.23 -16.33 9.63
C LEU A 158 -11.49 -17.59 8.80
N GLU A 159 -11.49 -17.50 7.48
CA GLU A 159 -11.60 -18.65 6.58
C GLU A 159 -10.45 -19.65 6.80
N GLY A 160 -9.21 -19.16 6.80
CA GLY A 160 -8.04 -20.02 7.04
C GLY A 160 -8.00 -20.61 8.46
N LEU A 161 -8.45 -19.86 9.47
CA LEU A 161 -8.55 -20.35 10.84
C LEU A 161 -9.66 -21.40 10.97
N HIS A 162 -10.81 -21.19 10.35
CA HIS A 162 -11.93 -22.15 10.32
C HIS A 162 -11.46 -23.50 9.78
N GLY A 163 -10.81 -23.53 8.62
CA GLY A 163 -10.26 -24.76 8.05
C GLY A 163 -9.29 -25.49 8.98
N LYS A 164 -8.40 -24.75 9.66
CA LYS A 164 -7.45 -25.33 10.64
C LYS A 164 -8.14 -25.91 11.86
N VAL A 165 -9.14 -25.20 12.41
CA VAL A 165 -9.88 -25.66 13.59
C VAL A 165 -10.71 -26.90 13.25
N VAL A 166 -11.44 -26.88 12.13
CA VAL A 166 -12.23 -28.04 11.66
C VAL A 166 -11.35 -29.28 11.49
N ALA A 167 -10.21 -29.14 10.80
CA ALA A 167 -9.28 -30.25 10.61
C ALA A 167 -8.68 -30.77 11.93
N ALA A 168 -8.47 -29.89 12.92
CA ALA A 168 -7.97 -30.29 14.22
C ALA A 168 -9.03 -31.00 15.07
N VAL A 169 -10.29 -30.55 15.04
CA VAL A 169 -11.42 -31.22 15.72
C VAL A 169 -11.63 -32.62 15.15
N GLN A 170 -11.62 -32.78 13.82
CA GLN A 170 -11.74 -34.09 13.16
C GLN A 170 -10.62 -35.07 13.56
N LYS A 171 -9.45 -34.56 13.96
CA LYS A 171 -8.31 -35.37 14.45
C LYS A 171 -8.38 -35.70 15.94
N GLY A 172 -9.44 -35.30 16.64
CA GLY A 172 -9.57 -35.51 18.09
C GLY A 172 -8.64 -34.61 18.93
N THR A 173 -8.22 -33.45 18.41
CA THR A 173 -7.34 -32.52 19.12
C THR A 173 -8.02 -32.00 20.39
N SER A 174 -7.29 -31.93 21.51
CA SER A 174 -7.86 -31.49 22.79
C SER A 174 -8.25 -30.00 22.77
N LEU A 175 -9.20 -29.60 23.63
CA LEU A 175 -9.60 -28.20 23.77
C LEU A 175 -8.43 -27.26 24.12
N ARG A 176 -7.48 -27.75 24.94
CA ARG A 176 -6.26 -27.02 25.31
C ARG A 176 -5.40 -26.74 24.07
N GLU A 177 -5.21 -27.73 23.22
CA GLU A 177 -4.42 -27.61 21.99
C GLU A 177 -5.14 -26.78 20.94
N LEU A 178 -6.45 -26.91 20.77
CA LEU A 178 -7.25 -26.05 19.88
C LEU A 178 -7.14 -24.57 20.28
N THR A 179 -7.25 -24.28 21.58
CA THR A 179 -7.09 -22.91 22.09
C THR A 179 -5.69 -22.37 21.81
N ALA A 180 -4.65 -23.20 22.00
CA ALA A 180 -3.27 -22.83 21.67
C ALA A 180 -3.09 -22.58 20.17
N LEU A 181 -3.65 -23.44 19.32
CA LEU A 181 -3.64 -23.31 17.86
C LEU A 181 -4.25 -21.97 17.43
N VAL A 182 -5.42 -21.62 17.97
CA VAL A 182 -6.08 -20.33 17.67
C VAL A 182 -5.18 -19.16 18.06
N ARG A 183 -4.66 -19.14 19.30
CA ARG A 183 -3.83 -18.05 19.82
C ARG A 183 -2.51 -17.86 19.05
N GLN A 184 -1.91 -18.94 18.55
CA GLN A 184 -0.69 -18.86 17.72
C GLN A 184 -0.91 -18.09 16.41
N THR A 185 -2.15 -17.95 15.95
CA THR A 185 -2.49 -17.24 14.72
C THR A 185 -2.77 -15.74 14.89
N TYR A 186 -2.79 -15.20 16.12
CA TYR A 186 -3.20 -13.81 16.39
C TYR A 186 -2.33 -12.75 15.72
N LYS A 187 -1.09 -13.09 15.35
CA LYS A 187 -0.21 -12.20 14.58
C LYS A 187 -0.58 -12.08 13.09
N MET A 188 -1.39 -13.00 12.55
CA MET A 188 -1.65 -13.08 11.10
C MET A 188 -2.42 -11.87 10.56
N PRO A 189 -3.54 -11.41 11.17
CA PRO A 189 -4.24 -10.20 10.71
C PRO A 189 -3.34 -8.96 10.72
N ARG A 190 -2.54 -8.80 11.78
CA ARG A 190 -1.59 -7.69 11.91
C ARG A 190 -0.51 -7.74 10.83
N ASN A 191 0.09 -8.91 10.59
CA ASN A 191 1.09 -9.07 9.53
C ASN A 191 0.52 -8.74 8.15
N ARG A 192 -0.76 -9.06 7.91
CA ARG A 192 -1.47 -8.71 6.67
C ARG A 192 -1.73 -7.22 6.58
N ALA A 193 -2.17 -6.57 7.66
CA ALA A 193 -2.33 -5.12 7.74
C ALA A 193 -1.02 -4.38 7.43
N GLU A 194 0.09 -4.77 8.07
CA GLU A 194 1.42 -4.19 7.81
C GLU A 194 1.88 -4.41 6.37
N LEU A 195 1.60 -5.59 5.80
CA LEU A 195 1.90 -5.88 4.40
C LEU A 195 1.14 -4.96 3.45
N ILE A 196 -0.18 -4.83 3.64
CA ILE A 196 -1.04 -3.98 2.79
C ILE A 196 -0.56 -2.53 2.86
N ALA A 197 -0.33 -2.00 4.06
CA ALA A 197 0.09 -0.61 4.21
C ALA A 197 1.41 -0.31 3.49
N ARG A 198 2.44 -1.16 3.70
CA ARG A 198 3.75 -1.03 3.05
C ARG A 198 3.66 -1.14 1.54
N ASP A 199 2.99 -2.17 1.07
CA ASP A 199 2.86 -2.47 -0.35
C ASP A 199 2.12 -1.36 -1.09
N GLN A 200 0.97 -0.94 -0.58
CA GLN A 200 0.07 -0.04 -1.29
C GLN A 200 0.54 1.40 -1.27
N VAL A 201 1.20 1.85 -0.19
CA VAL A 201 1.83 3.18 -0.14
C VAL A 201 3.03 3.26 -1.08
N GLY A 202 3.87 2.22 -1.11
CA GLY A 202 4.99 2.13 -2.05
C GLY A 202 4.53 2.17 -3.51
N LYS A 203 3.51 1.37 -3.85
CA LYS A 203 2.92 1.32 -5.19
C LYS A 203 2.34 2.66 -5.64
N LEU A 204 1.52 3.29 -4.81
CA LEU A 204 0.95 4.59 -5.16
C LEU A 204 2.03 5.64 -5.38
N ASN A 205 3.04 5.69 -4.51
CA ASN A 205 4.15 6.62 -4.67
C ASN A 205 4.96 6.34 -5.94
N GLY A 206 5.21 5.07 -6.29
CA GLY A 206 5.85 4.68 -7.55
C GLY A 206 5.05 5.13 -8.77
N GLN A 207 3.76 4.79 -8.80
CA GLN A 207 2.84 5.14 -9.90
C GLN A 207 2.70 6.65 -10.10
N LEU A 208 2.62 7.43 -9.02
CA LEU A 208 2.59 8.89 -9.10
C LEU A 208 3.91 9.47 -9.63
N THR A 209 5.04 8.86 -9.23
CA THR A 209 6.37 9.27 -9.70
C THR A 209 6.51 9.01 -11.20
N GLU A 210 6.16 7.81 -11.66
CA GLU A 210 6.10 7.44 -13.08
C GLU A 210 5.22 8.41 -13.85
N TYR A 211 3.98 8.60 -13.38
CA TYR A 211 3.01 9.47 -14.02
C TYR A 211 3.54 10.90 -14.18
N ARG A 212 4.09 11.49 -13.11
CA ARG A 212 4.59 12.88 -13.12
C ARG A 212 5.84 13.04 -13.97
N GLN A 213 6.75 12.07 -13.94
CA GLN A 213 7.95 12.08 -14.78
C GLN A 213 7.60 12.00 -16.26
N GLN A 214 6.80 11.00 -16.65
CA GLN A 214 6.30 10.89 -18.03
C GLN A 214 5.52 12.14 -18.46
N ASN A 215 4.72 12.72 -17.55
CA ASN A 215 3.95 13.91 -17.86
C ASN A 215 4.85 15.07 -18.29
N ILE A 216 6.07 15.21 -17.77
CA ILE A 216 7.00 16.28 -18.19
C ILE A 216 8.01 15.84 -19.27
N GLY A 217 7.78 14.69 -19.92
CA GLY A 217 8.65 14.19 -20.99
C GLY A 217 9.89 13.43 -20.52
N VAL A 218 9.96 13.02 -19.25
CA VAL A 218 11.06 12.15 -18.79
C VAL A 218 10.80 10.71 -19.24
N GLU A 219 11.67 10.20 -20.11
CA GLU A 219 11.58 8.82 -20.62
C GLU A 219 12.37 7.80 -19.78
N GLU A 220 13.40 8.26 -19.08
CA GLU A 220 14.37 7.41 -18.39
C GLU A 220 14.52 7.80 -16.92
N TYR A 221 14.82 6.81 -16.10
CA TYR A 221 15.15 6.99 -14.71
C TYR A 221 16.34 6.13 -14.31
N ARG A 222 17.11 6.62 -13.34
CA ARG A 222 18.12 5.84 -12.64
C ARG A 222 17.46 5.13 -11.46
N TRP A 223 17.62 3.82 -11.35
CA TRP A 223 17.11 3.05 -10.23
C TRP A 223 17.88 3.40 -8.96
N ARG A 224 17.16 3.67 -7.88
CA ARG A 224 17.75 3.99 -6.57
C ARG A 224 17.14 3.10 -5.49
N GLY A 225 17.96 2.23 -4.94
CA GLY A 225 17.66 1.39 -3.80
C GLY A 225 17.65 2.13 -2.47
N VAL A 226 17.13 1.45 -1.45
CA VAL A 226 17.30 1.82 -0.05
C VAL A 226 18.67 1.37 0.47
N LEU A 227 19.20 0.28 -0.09
CA LEU A 227 20.47 -0.38 0.21
C LEU A 227 20.56 -0.86 1.66
N ASP A 228 19.46 -1.41 2.17
CA ASP A 228 19.44 -2.10 3.47
C ASP A 228 19.31 -3.62 3.31
N GLU A 229 19.47 -4.35 4.42
CA GLU A 229 19.42 -5.82 4.48
C GLU A 229 18.10 -6.44 4.00
N ARG A 230 17.04 -5.64 3.81
CA ARG A 230 15.71 -6.09 3.42
C ARG A 230 15.45 -5.90 1.94
N GLU A 231 16.33 -5.18 1.24
CA GLU A 231 16.25 -5.02 -0.21
C GLU A 231 16.67 -6.31 -0.90
N ARG A 232 16.00 -6.62 -2.01
CA ARG A 232 16.28 -7.84 -2.76
C ARG A 232 17.59 -7.68 -3.52
N GLU A 233 18.35 -8.76 -3.68
CA GLU A 233 19.65 -8.74 -4.35
C GLU A 233 19.54 -8.19 -5.78
N GLU A 234 18.47 -8.54 -6.50
CA GLU A 234 18.21 -8.04 -7.84
C GLU A 234 17.91 -6.53 -7.87
N HIS A 235 17.36 -5.94 -6.79
CA HIS A 235 17.15 -4.49 -6.69
C HIS A 235 18.44 -3.76 -6.32
N VAL A 236 19.25 -4.34 -5.46
CA VAL A 236 20.61 -3.84 -5.14
C VAL A 236 21.47 -3.83 -6.40
N ALA A 237 21.40 -4.88 -7.23
CA ALA A 237 22.13 -4.97 -8.49
C ALA A 237 21.71 -3.91 -9.53
N ARG A 238 20.51 -3.31 -9.38
CA ARG A 238 20.03 -2.22 -10.24
C ARG A 238 20.44 -0.84 -9.74
N GLU A 239 21.00 -0.70 -8.55
CA GLU A 239 21.39 0.59 -7.98
C GLU A 239 22.28 1.37 -8.95
N GLY A 240 21.80 2.54 -9.38
CA GLY A 240 22.53 3.40 -10.29
C GLY A 240 22.37 3.06 -11.77
N GLU A 241 21.74 1.95 -12.13
CA GLU A 241 21.46 1.59 -13.52
C GLU A 241 20.29 2.40 -14.09
N VAL A 242 20.30 2.65 -15.40
CA VAL A 242 19.29 3.44 -16.10
C VAL A 242 18.27 2.52 -16.78
N PHE A 243 16.99 2.85 -16.60
CA PHE A 243 15.86 2.14 -17.16
C PHE A 243 14.92 3.12 -17.86
N ARG A 244 14.23 2.65 -18.89
CA ARG A 244 13.16 3.40 -19.55
C ARG A 244 11.83 3.09 -18.91
N TRP A 245 10.95 4.08 -18.84
CA TRP A 245 9.57 3.88 -18.38
C TRP A 245 8.74 3.00 -19.32
N ASP A 246 9.07 2.93 -20.60
CA ASP A 246 8.39 2.05 -21.58
C ASP A 246 8.92 0.61 -21.60
N LYS A 247 10.00 0.35 -20.85
CA LYS A 247 10.68 -0.95 -20.81
C LYS A 247 11.02 -1.34 -19.36
N PRO A 248 10.00 -1.71 -18.57
CA PRO A 248 10.21 -2.11 -17.18
C PRO A 248 11.10 -3.36 -17.06
N PRO A 249 11.84 -3.50 -15.95
CA PRO A 249 12.34 -4.80 -15.51
C PRO A 249 11.22 -5.82 -15.34
N GLU A 250 11.57 -7.11 -15.28
CA GLU A 250 10.61 -8.22 -15.21
C GLU A 250 9.59 -8.10 -14.06
N ASP A 251 10.03 -7.63 -12.89
CA ASP A 251 9.18 -7.44 -11.71
C ASP A 251 8.58 -6.02 -11.59
N GLY A 252 8.82 -5.15 -12.58
CA GLY A 252 8.28 -3.80 -12.67
C GLY A 252 9.23 -2.68 -12.24
N HIS A 253 8.70 -1.46 -12.24
CA HIS A 253 9.42 -0.23 -11.86
C HIS A 253 9.56 -0.08 -10.33
N PRO A 254 10.45 0.81 -9.84
CA PRO A 254 10.58 1.08 -8.40
C PRO A 254 9.22 1.38 -7.73
N GLY A 255 8.95 0.71 -6.61
CA GLY A 255 7.69 0.81 -5.87
C GLY A 255 6.57 -0.13 -6.35
N GLN A 256 6.65 -0.71 -7.54
CA GLN A 256 5.64 -1.66 -8.04
C GLN A 256 5.75 -3.08 -7.43
N PRO A 257 6.96 -3.68 -7.28
CA PRO A 257 7.10 -4.97 -6.63
C PRO A 257 6.65 -4.94 -5.17
N ILE A 258 6.22 -6.10 -4.65
CA ILE A 258 5.69 -6.20 -3.30
C ILE A 258 6.67 -5.68 -2.25
N ARG A 259 6.24 -4.77 -1.36
CA ARG A 259 7.09 -4.11 -0.34
C ARG A 259 8.32 -3.37 -0.88
N CYS A 260 8.35 -3.01 -2.16
CA CYS A 260 9.47 -2.27 -2.74
C CYS A 260 9.50 -0.82 -2.20
N ARG A 261 10.68 -0.39 -1.74
CA ARG A 261 10.93 0.98 -1.24
C ARG A 261 11.92 1.76 -2.12
N CYS A 262 12.36 1.15 -3.22
CA CYS A 262 13.22 1.78 -4.22
C CYS A 262 12.46 2.93 -4.88
N TRP A 263 13.20 3.84 -5.53
CA TRP A 263 12.63 5.01 -6.20
C TRP A 263 13.32 5.29 -7.54
N ALA A 264 12.62 6.01 -8.41
CA ALA A 264 13.08 6.39 -9.74
C ALA A 264 13.66 7.81 -9.72
N GLU A 265 15.00 7.95 -9.83
CA GLU A 265 15.66 9.25 -10.02
C GLU A 265 15.56 9.64 -11.49
N ALA A 266 14.71 10.61 -11.82
CA ALA A 266 14.54 11.08 -13.19
C ALA A 266 15.89 11.41 -13.86
N VAL A 267 16.10 10.86 -15.06
CA VAL A 267 17.11 11.36 -15.99
C VAL A 267 16.49 12.56 -16.69
N LEU A 268 16.75 13.75 -16.14
CA LEU A 268 16.11 14.99 -16.56
C LEU A 268 16.63 15.47 -17.91
N PRO A 269 15.75 15.82 -18.87
CA PRO A 269 16.14 16.37 -20.16
C PRO A 269 16.60 17.83 -20.05
N LEU A 270 17.03 18.44 -21.16
CA LEU A 270 17.25 19.89 -21.18
C LEU A 270 15.94 20.62 -20.94
N PHE A 271 16.03 21.86 -20.45
CA PHE A 271 14.84 22.62 -20.11
C PHE A 271 13.93 22.88 -21.32
N GLU A 272 14.50 23.05 -22.51
CA GLU A 272 13.75 23.27 -23.76
C GLU A 272 13.03 22.02 -24.28
N ASP A 273 13.46 20.84 -23.84
CA ASP A 273 12.89 19.55 -24.21
C ASP A 273 11.79 19.09 -23.23
N LEU A 274 11.51 19.89 -22.19
CA LEU A 274 10.43 19.59 -21.27
C LEU A 274 9.08 19.81 -21.94
N ASP A 275 8.25 18.77 -21.92
CA ASP A 275 6.85 18.90 -22.31
C ASP A 275 6.06 19.53 -21.14
N ALA A 276 6.23 20.84 -20.89
CA ALA A 276 5.51 21.53 -19.81
C ALA A 276 5.26 23.02 -20.03
N LEU A 277 4.19 23.52 -19.39
CA LEU A 277 3.90 24.95 -19.27
C LEU A 277 4.71 25.53 -18.10
N VAL A 278 5.58 26.50 -18.40
CA VAL A 278 6.40 27.19 -17.40
C VAL A 278 5.60 28.35 -16.82
N VAL A 279 5.45 28.40 -15.50
CA VAL A 279 4.86 29.56 -14.79
C VAL A 279 5.97 30.24 -14.01
N HIS A 280 6.20 31.52 -14.28
CA HIS A 280 7.15 32.38 -13.57
C HIS A 280 6.59 32.87 -12.24
#